data_AF-A0A4S1Z9E4-F1
#
_entry.id   AF-A0A4S1Z9E4-F1
#
_cell.length_a   1.000
_cell.length_b   1.000
_cell.length_c   1.000
_cell.angle_alpha   90.00
_cell.angle_beta   90.00
_cell.angle_gamma   90.00
#
_symmetry.space_group_name_H-M   'P 1'
#
loop_
_entity.id
_entity.type
_entity.pdbx_description
1 polymer ?
#
loop_
_entity_poly.entity_id
_entity_poly.type
_entity_poly.pdbx_seq_one_letter_code
_entity_poly.pdbx_strand_id
1 'polypeptide(L)' 'MKVLLVNGSSHLKGGTWQALGLVEEALHENGIETEWFWIGNKPVRGCIDCQKCAKTLPFCTYNILCNSHTTI' A
#
# COMPACT_ATOMS: atom_id res chain seq x y z
N MET A 1 4.73 2.25 -22.07
CA MET A 1 4.02 1.60 -20.93
C MET A 1 4.40 2.38 -19.68
N LYS A 2 3.47 2.57 -18.73
CA LYS A 2 3.74 3.32 -17.50
C LYS A 2 3.38 2.48 -16.27
N VAL A 3 4.30 2.37 -15.32
CA VAL A 3 4.19 1.54 -14.12
C VAL A 3 3.94 2.41 -12.89
N LEU A 4 2.94 2.06 -12.08
CA LEU A 4 2.67 2.75 -10.81
C LEU A 4 3.38 2.03 -9.66
N LEU A 5 4.32 2.72 -9.02
CA LEU A 5 5.04 2.26 -7.83
C LEU A 5 4.27 2.68 -6.57
N VAL A 6 3.62 1.71 -5.94
CA VAL A 6 2.81 1.95 -4.75
C VAL A 6 3.60 1.65 -3.48
N ASN A 7 4.00 2.67 -2.74
CA ASN A 7 4.59 2.49 -1.41
C ASN A 7 3.47 2.30 -0.38
N GLY A 8 3.30 1.07 0.11
CA GLY A 8 2.35 0.72 1.18
C GLY A 8 2.93 0.79 2.59
N SER A 9 4.21 1.12 2.76
CA SER A 9 4.82 1.27 4.08
C SER A 9 4.27 2.51 4.81
N SER A 10 4.13 2.42 6.13
CA SER A 10 3.85 3.58 7.00
C SER A 10 4.94 4.65 6.93
N HIS A 11 6.15 4.30 6.45
CA HIS A 11 7.26 5.21 6.26
C HIS A 11 7.42 5.61 4.79
N LEU A 12 7.34 6.92 4.51
CA LEU A 12 7.55 7.47 3.16
C LEU A 12 8.95 7.15 2.61
N LYS A 13 9.99 7.26 3.44
CA LYS A 13 11.40 6.98 3.08
C LYS A 13 11.99 5.89 3.98
N GLY A 14 11.55 4.66 3.77
CA GLY A 14 12.04 3.47 4.47
C GLY A 14 12.53 2.38 3.52
N GLY A 15 12.58 1.13 4.00
CA GLY A 15 13.06 -0.01 3.20
C GLY A 15 12.25 -0.24 1.91
N THR A 16 10.91 -0.09 1.97
CA THR A 16 10.06 -0.22 0.78
C THR A 16 10.34 0.87 -0.27
N TRP A 17 10.64 2.10 0.17
CA TRP A 17 11.03 3.18 -0.73
C TRP A 17 12.35 2.85 -1.45
N GLN A 18 13.34 2.33 -0.73
CA GLN A 18 14.61 1.92 -1.33
C GLN A 18 14.43 0.77 -2.32
N ALA A 19 13.64 -0.25 -1.95
CA ALA A 19 13.37 -1.40 -2.82
C ALA A 19 12.65 -0.99 -4.11
N LEU A 20 11.63 -0.12 -4.01
CA LEU A 20 10.91 0.40 -5.17
C LEU A 20 11.80 1.31 -6.04
N GLY A 21 12.76 2.03 -5.46
CA GLY A 21 13.76 2.80 -6.21
C GLY A 21 14.66 1.92 -7.08
N LEU A 22 15.10 0.77 -6.57
CA LEU A 22 15.86 -0.20 -7.38
C LEU A 22 15.03 -0.77 -8.53
N VAL A 23 13.74 -1.01 -8.30
CA VAL A 23 12.81 -1.44 -9.36
C VAL A 23 12.59 -0.34 -10.39
N GLU A 24 12.47 0.91 -9.96
CA GLU A 24 12.35 2.09 -10.84
C GLU A 24 13.56 2.21 -11.77
N GLU A 25 14.78 2.13 -11.24
CA GLU A 25 16.02 2.17 -12.03
C GLU A 25 16.02 1.09 -13.11
N ALA A 26 15.74 -0.17 -12.74
CA ALA A 26 15.67 -1.28 -13.68
C ALA A 26 14.58 -1.10 -14.76
N LEU A 27 13.44 -0.49 -14.42
CA LEU A 27 12.37 -0.20 -15.38
C LEU A 27 12.78 0.91 -16.34
N HIS A 28 13.42 1.96 -15.86
CA HIS A 28 13.93 3.06 -16.68
C HIS A 28 15.02 2.60 -17.66
N GLU A 29 15.90 1.68 -17.26
CA GLU A 29 16.89 1.06 -18.16
C GLU A 29 16.22 0.35 -19.36
N ASN A 30 14.99 -0.13 -19.18
CA ASN A 30 14.18 -0.74 -20.23
C ASN A 30 13.26 0.26 -20.95
N GLY A 31 13.42 1.57 -20.72
CA GLY A 31 12.61 2.63 -21.33
C GLY A 31 11.15 2.66 -20.83
N ILE A 32 10.88 2.11 -19.65
CA ILE A 32 9.55 2.08 -19.04
C ILE A 32 9.45 3.21 -18.01
N GLU A 33 8.49 4.10 -18.20
CA GLU A 33 8.22 5.20 -17.27
C GLU A 33 7.54 4.71 -15.99
N THR A 34 7.86 5.34 -14.87
CA THR A 34 7.26 5.07 -13.56
C THR A 34 6.55 6.30 -12.99
N GLU A 35 5.62 6.05 -12.07
CA GLU A 35 5.00 7.08 -11.23
C GLU A 35 4.87 6.57 -9.81
N TRP A 36 5.08 7.44 -8.83
CA TRP A 36 5.04 7.08 -7.42
C TRP A 36 3.70 7.42 -6.77
N PHE A 37 3.20 6.49 -5.96
CA PHE A 37 2.06 6.73 -5.08
C PHE A 37 2.34 6.18 -3.68
N TRP A 38 2.39 7.07 -2.68
CA TRP A 38 2.45 6.66 -1.29
C TRP A 38 1.06 6.68 -0.68
N ILE A 39 0.64 5.55 -0.11
CA ILE A 39 -0.69 5.39 0.48
C ILE A 39 -0.86 6.28 1.73
N GLY A 40 0.26 6.69 2.34
CA GLY A 40 0.27 7.46 3.59
C GLY A 40 0.40 6.56 4.81
N ASN A 41 0.49 7.19 5.97
CA ASN A 41 0.72 6.50 7.25
C ASN A 41 -0.57 6.26 8.06
N LYS A 42 -1.72 6.71 7.58
CA LYS A 42 -3.00 6.51 8.26
C LYS A 42 -3.56 5.12 7.98
N PRO A 43 -4.28 4.51 8.93
CA PRO A 43 -4.99 3.26 8.68
C PRO A 43 -5.94 3.40 7.49
N VAL A 44 -5.80 2.52 6.51
CA VAL A 44 -6.72 2.40 5.38
C VAL A 44 -7.85 1.46 5.79
N ARG A 45 -9.08 1.96 5.76
CA ARG A 45 -10.26 1.14 6.08
C ARG A 45 -10.79 0.47 4.82
N GLY A 46 -11.27 -0.77 4.97
CA GLY A 46 -12.06 -1.43 3.94
C GLY A 46 -13.42 -0.77 3.73
N CYS A 47 -14.11 -1.15 2.65
CA CYS A 47 -15.46 -0.70 2.34
C CYS A 47 -16.45 -1.09 3.46
N ILE A 48 -17.34 -0.17 3.85
CA ILE A 48 -18.39 -0.37 4.88
C ILE A 48 -19.81 -0.31 4.32
N ASP A 49 -19.96 -0.16 3.00
CA ASP A 49 -21.24 0.14 2.36
C ASP A 49 -22.17 -1.08 2.31
N CYS A 50 -21.82 -2.11 1.53
CA CYS A 50 -22.73 -3.23 1.29
C CYS A 50 -22.84 -4.23 2.45
N GLN A 51 -21.90 -4.18 3.41
CA GLN A 51 -21.77 -5.07 4.57
C GLN A 51 -21.80 -6.58 4.26
N LYS A 52 -21.63 -6.97 3.00
CA LYS A 52 -21.73 -8.39 2.59
C LYS A 52 -20.63 -9.24 3.22
N CYS A 53 -19.44 -8.65 3.38
CA CYS A 53 -18.30 -9.27 4.06
C CYS A 53 -18.63 -9.73 5.48
N ALA A 54 -19.43 -8.96 6.23
CA ALA A 54 -19.85 -9.32 7.59
C ALA A 54 -20.78 -10.55 7.63
N LYS A 55 -21.42 -10.88 6.50
CA LYS A 55 -22.34 -12.00 6.36
C LYS A 55 -21.69 -13.23 5.71
N THR A 56 -20.67 -13.03 4.87
CA THR A 56 -20.11 -14.09 4.02
C THR A 56 -18.70 -14.52 4.40
N LEU A 57 -17.96 -13.72 5.17
CA LEU A 57 -16.59 -14.03 5.58
C LEU A 57 -16.54 -14.36 7.07
N PRO A 58 -15.71 -15.32 7.49
CA PRO A 58 -15.54 -15.67 8.90
C PRO A 58 -14.90 -14.55 9.73
N PHE A 59 -14.28 -13.56 9.09
CA PHE A 59 -13.77 -12.35 9.73
C PHE A 59 -14.24 -11.10 8.98
N CYS A 60 -14.85 -10.17 9.72
CA CYS A 60 -15.18 -8.85 9.19
C CYS A 60 -13.94 -7.96 9.25
N THR A 61 -13.53 -7.39 8.12
CA THR A 61 -12.30 -6.58 8.00
C THR A 61 -12.39 -5.21 8.68
N TYR A 62 -13.53 -4.88 9.31
CA TYR A 62 -13.69 -3.67 10.12
C TYR A 62 -12.63 -3.57 11.25
N ASN A 63 -12.07 -4.72 11.65
CA ASN A 63 -11.06 -4.81 12.70
C ASN A 63 -9.63 -5.01 12.19
N ILE A 64 -9.35 -4.79 10.90
CA ILE A 64 -7.98 -4.78 10.40
C ILE A 64 -7.38 -3.41 10.70
N LEU A 65 -6.74 -3.33 11.85
CA LEU A 65 -5.78 -2.29 12.19
C LEU A 65 -4.55 -2.42 11.27
N CYS A 66 -4.67 -2.05 10.00
CA CYS A 66 -3.50 -1.76 9.18
C CYS A 66 -2.86 -0.49 9.76
N ASN A 67 -1.77 -0.66 10.52
CA ASN A 67 -0.90 0.33 11.18
C ASN A 67 -1.16 0.70 12.65
N SER A 68 -1.84 -0.09 13.47
CA SER A 68 -1.87 0.20 14.94
C SER A 68 -0.63 -0.25 15.72
N HIS A 69 0.41 -0.74 15.06
CA HIS A 69 1.72 -0.97 15.68
C HIS A 69 2.60 0.29 15.64
N THR A 70 2.05 1.45 15.99
CA THR A 70 2.84 2.67 16.25
C THR A 70 2.27 3.42 17.45
N THR A 71 2.16 2.71 18.58
CA THR A 71 2.29 3.34 19.91
C THR A 71 2.76 2.29 20.91
N ILE A 72 3.84 2.64 21.61
CA ILE A 72 4.54 1.97 22.72
C ILE A 72 5.52 0.87 22.31
#